data_AF-A0A6A4XF51-F1
#
_entry.id   AF-A0A6A4XF51-F1
#
_cell.length_a   1.000
_cell.length_b   1.000
_cell.length_c   1.000
_cell.angle_alpha   90.00
_cell.angle_beta   90.00
_cell.angle_gamma   90.00
#
_symmetry.space_group_name_H-M   'P 1'
#
loop_
_entity.id
_entity.type
_entity.pdbx_description
1 polymer ?
#
loop_
_entity_poly.entity_id
_entity_poly.type
_entity_poly.pdbx_seq_one_letter_code
_entity_poly.pdbx_strand_id
1 'polypeptide(L)'
;MHWTLVWSLVVTAVCLSLVAGLPSGAAERRCGPDPDASSVQGRALCPFFLSNVTVFDNVELLEATLDPLCPKNAWCGPEGKKRKCTPVWSVMRRDGFNDEEVPVAFVCASPPR
;
A
#
# COMPACT_ATOMS: atom_id res chain seq x y z
N MET A 1 19.74 -50.06 -17.00
CA MET A 1 19.68 -49.10 -15.86
C MET A 1 19.51 -47.69 -16.43
N HIS A 2 18.30 -47.32 -16.89
CA HIS A 2 18.09 -46.01 -17.55
C HIS A 2 16.64 -45.49 -17.45
N TRP A 3 15.83 -46.07 -16.56
CA TRP A 3 14.40 -45.75 -16.46
C TRP A 3 14.04 -45.02 -15.16
N THR A 4 14.81 -45.25 -14.10
CA THR A 4 14.62 -44.62 -12.78
C THR A 4 15.09 -43.16 -12.72
N LEU A 5 16.06 -42.76 -13.54
CA LEU A 5 16.56 -41.38 -13.58
C LEU A 5 15.58 -40.41 -14.25
N VAL A 6 14.81 -40.87 -15.23
CA VAL A 6 13.84 -40.01 -15.95
C VAL A 6 12.67 -39.63 -15.03
N TRP A 7 12.18 -40.56 -14.21
CA TRP A 7 11.10 -40.29 -13.26
C TRP A 7 11.50 -39.30 -12.16
N SER A 8 12.76 -39.35 -11.71
CA SER A 8 13.26 -38.43 -10.66
C SER A 8 13.40 -36.99 -11.17
N LEU A 9 13.75 -36.80 -12.44
CA LEU A 9 13.80 -35.48 -13.10
C LEU A 9 12.41 -34.88 -13.34
N VAL A 10 11.41 -35.71 -13.68
CA VAL A 10 10.03 -35.22 -13.88
C VAL A 10 9.42 -34.76 -12.56
N VAL A 11 9.64 -35.51 -11.47
CA VAL A 11 9.10 -35.14 -10.13
C VAL A 11 9.78 -33.89 -9.58
N THR A 12 11.10 -33.71 -9.78
CA THR A 12 11.79 -32.48 -9.35
C THR A 12 11.38 -31.26 -10.17
N ALA A 13 11.12 -31.39 -11.47
CA ALA A 13 10.58 -30.31 -12.30
C ALA A 13 9.15 -29.90 -11.89
N VAL A 14 8.29 -30.86 -11.54
CA VAL A 14 6.92 -30.58 -11.05
C VAL A 14 6.95 -29.93 -9.65
N CYS A 15 7.83 -30.37 -8.76
CA CYS A 15 8.00 -29.74 -7.44
C CYS A 15 8.61 -28.32 -7.54
N LEU A 16 9.56 -28.08 -8.45
CA LEU A 16 10.09 -26.73 -8.70
C LEU A 16 9.01 -25.81 -9.31
N SER A 17 8.11 -26.36 -10.14
CA SER A 17 6.98 -25.61 -10.70
C SER A 17 5.91 -25.26 -9.66
N LEU A 18 5.77 -26.07 -8.60
CA LEU A 18 4.88 -25.81 -7.46
C LEU A 18 5.47 -24.79 -6.48
N VAL A 19 6.80 -24.67 -6.37
CA VAL A 19 7.47 -23.56 -5.65
C VAL A 19 7.53 -22.29 -6.51
N ALA A 20 7.46 -22.43 -7.84
CA ALA A 20 7.13 -21.35 -8.76
C ALA A 20 5.62 -21.03 -8.80
N GLY A 21 4.87 -21.45 -7.78
CA GLY A 21 3.61 -20.83 -7.36
C GLY A 21 3.81 -19.41 -6.85
N LEU A 22 4.62 -18.59 -7.53
CA LEU A 22 4.30 -17.19 -7.64
C LEU A 22 2.94 -17.15 -8.32
N PRO A 23 1.91 -16.56 -7.70
CA PRO A 23 0.71 -16.27 -8.45
C PRO A 23 1.17 -15.41 -9.64
N SER A 24 1.00 -15.92 -10.86
CA SER A 24 0.99 -15.13 -12.11
C SER A 24 -0.13 -14.08 -12.14
N GLY A 25 -0.66 -13.71 -10.97
CA GLY A 25 -1.46 -12.54 -10.65
C GLY A 25 -0.66 -11.51 -9.85
N ALA A 26 0.67 -11.49 -9.93
CA ALA A 26 1.44 -10.26 -9.80
C ALA A 26 1.09 -9.33 -10.98
N ALA A 27 -0.21 -8.99 -11.12
CA ALA A 27 -0.56 -7.64 -11.50
C ALA A 27 0.33 -6.78 -10.62
N GLU A 28 1.30 -6.13 -11.24
CA GLU A 28 2.12 -5.08 -10.66
C GLU A 28 1.23 -4.36 -9.65
N ARG A 29 1.39 -4.65 -8.34
CA ARG A 29 0.45 -4.22 -7.29
C ARG A 29 0.67 -2.73 -7.12
N ARG A 30 0.19 -1.98 -8.10
CA ARG A 30 0.07 -0.54 -8.05
C ARG A 30 -0.97 -0.28 -6.99
N CYS A 31 -0.68 0.70 -6.14
CA CYS A 31 -1.67 1.22 -5.22
C CYS A 31 -2.88 1.63 -6.05
N GLY A 32 -4.01 1.00 -5.78
CA GLY A 32 -5.18 1.04 -6.64
C GLY A 32 -6.44 0.92 -5.79
N PRO A 33 -7.54 1.54 -6.26
CA PRO A 33 -8.80 1.48 -5.55
C PRO A 33 -9.29 0.04 -5.48
N ASP A 34 -9.76 -0.38 -4.32
CA ASP A 34 -10.56 -1.59 -4.18
C ASP A 34 -12.03 -1.21 -4.43
N PRO A 35 -12.63 -1.57 -5.58
CA PRO A 35 -14.01 -1.19 -5.88
C PRO A 35 -15.02 -1.85 -4.93
N ASP A 36 -14.65 -2.97 -4.30
CA ASP A 36 -15.49 -3.73 -3.38
C ASP A 36 -15.32 -3.29 -1.92
N ALA A 37 -14.40 -2.36 -1.65
CA ALA A 37 -14.23 -1.79 -0.32
C ALA A 37 -15.49 -1.06 0.15
N SER A 38 -15.88 -1.30 1.40
CA SER A 38 -17.06 -0.69 2.02
C SER A 38 -16.86 0.79 2.39
N SER A 39 -15.60 1.23 2.53
CA SER A 39 -15.25 2.59 2.93
C SER A 39 -14.86 3.46 1.72
N VAL A 40 -15.14 4.76 1.79
CA VAL A 40 -14.73 5.71 0.75
C VAL A 40 -13.21 5.77 0.64
N GLN A 41 -12.50 5.65 1.76
CA GLN A 41 -11.04 5.63 1.79
C GLN A 41 -10.48 4.39 1.09
N GLY A 42 -11.07 3.20 1.26
CA GLY A 42 -10.64 1.98 0.56
C GLY A 42 -10.88 2.00 -0.96
N ARG A 43 -11.90 2.76 -1.40
CA ARG A 43 -12.20 2.97 -2.82
C ARG A 43 -11.39 4.10 -3.45
N ALA A 44 -10.54 4.79 -2.69
CA ALA A 44 -9.73 5.90 -3.20
C ALA A 44 -8.60 5.40 -4.11
N LEU A 45 -8.09 6.28 -4.99
CA LEU A 45 -6.89 5.97 -5.81
C LEU A 45 -5.64 5.70 -4.97
N CYS A 46 -5.64 6.20 -3.74
CA CYS A 46 -4.63 5.94 -2.72
C CYS A 46 -5.39 5.49 -1.46
N PRO A 47 -5.69 4.19 -1.32
CA PRO A 47 -6.41 3.70 -0.16
C PRO A 47 -5.62 3.88 1.12
N PHE A 48 -6.33 4.15 2.21
CA PHE A 48 -5.76 4.36 3.54
C PHE A 48 -6.76 3.98 4.63
N PHE A 49 -6.22 3.72 5.82
CA PHE A 49 -6.96 3.43 7.04
C PHE A 49 -6.84 4.60 8.02
N LEU A 50 -7.82 4.73 8.90
CA LEU A 50 -7.79 5.70 9.98
C LEU A 50 -7.59 4.99 11.31
N SER A 51 -6.68 5.47 12.13
CA SER A 51 -6.43 5.00 13.48
C SER A 51 -6.41 6.16 14.47
N ASN A 52 -6.83 5.90 15.70
CA ASN A 52 -6.74 6.91 16.75
C ASN A 52 -5.29 7.17 17.15
N VAL A 53 -4.94 8.44 17.33
CA VAL A 53 -3.65 8.93 17.83
C VAL A 53 -3.91 9.98 18.90
N THR A 54 -3.07 10.02 19.94
CA THR A 54 -3.10 11.05 20.97
C THR A 54 -1.98 12.07 20.71
N VAL A 55 -2.36 13.35 20.67
CA VAL A 55 -1.44 14.49 20.47
C VAL A 55 -1.54 15.43 21.68
N PHE A 56 -0.44 16.08 22.04
CA PHE A 56 -0.34 16.96 23.21
C PHE A 56 -0.87 16.34 24.52
N ASP A 57 -0.63 15.04 24.70
CA ASP A 57 -1.02 14.21 25.85
C ASP A 57 -2.52 14.01 26.09
N ASN A 58 -3.39 14.76 25.40
CA ASN A 58 -4.82 14.77 25.71
C ASN A 58 -5.78 15.00 24.53
N VAL A 59 -5.28 15.14 23.31
CA VAL A 59 -6.12 15.35 22.12
C VAL A 59 -6.15 14.07 21.30
N GLU A 60 -7.30 13.43 21.20
CA GLU A 60 -7.50 12.28 20.32
C GLU A 60 -7.87 12.72 18.91
N LEU A 61 -7.20 12.15 17.91
CA LEU A 61 -7.38 12.45 16.50
C LEU A 61 -7.34 11.18 15.67
N LEU A 62 -7.71 11.30 14.41
CA LEU A 62 -7.57 10.24 13.42
C LEU A 62 -6.35 10.49 12.56
N GLU A 63 -5.42 9.54 12.59
CA GLU A 63 -4.26 9.46 11.71
C GLU A 63 -4.59 8.57 10.51
N ALA A 64 -4.28 9.04 9.31
CA ALA A 64 -4.32 8.26 8.09
C ALA A 64 -3.02 7.48 7.90
N THR A 65 -3.16 6.17 7.68
CA THR A 65 -2.06 5.28 7.28
C THR A 65 -2.37 4.71 5.90
N LEU A 66 -1.46 4.88 4.95
CA LEU A 66 -1.61 4.33 3.59
C LEU A 66 -1.78 2.80 3.67
N ASP A 67 -2.62 2.25 2.81
CA ASP A 67 -2.88 0.81 2.77
C ASP A 67 -1.56 0.02 2.70
N PRO A 68 -1.35 -1.04 3.51
CA PRO A 68 -0.12 -1.83 3.51
C PRO A 68 0.23 -2.45 2.15
N LEU A 69 -0.77 -2.65 1.28
CA LEU A 69 -0.58 -3.13 -0.08
C LEU A 69 0.01 -2.05 -1.00
N CYS A 70 0.06 -0.79 -0.56
CA CYS A 70 0.68 0.32 -1.24
C CYS A 70 2.10 0.58 -0.69
N PRO A 71 3.16 0.43 -1.51
CA PRO A 71 4.51 0.77 -1.07
C PRO A 71 4.64 2.26 -0.73
N LYS A 72 5.59 2.62 0.14
CA LYS A 72 5.94 4.03 0.41
C LYS A 72 6.29 4.72 -0.91
N ASN A 73 5.65 5.86 -1.21
CA ASN A 73 5.69 6.55 -2.51
C ASN A 73 5.01 5.82 -3.67
N ALA A 74 3.98 5.02 -3.40
CA ALA A 74 3.24 4.31 -4.43
C ALA A 74 2.74 5.25 -5.54
N TRP A 75 2.83 4.76 -6.77
CA TRP A 75 2.21 5.41 -7.92
C TRP A 75 0.71 5.14 -7.93
N CYS A 76 -0.05 6.08 -8.46
CA CYS A 76 -1.50 6.03 -8.45
C CYS A 76 -2.11 6.50 -9.79
N GLY A 77 -3.33 6.01 -10.06
CA GLY A 77 -4.13 6.34 -11.23
C GLY A 77 -3.71 5.63 -12.54
N PRO A 78 -4.52 5.77 -13.60
CA PRO A 78 -4.32 5.06 -14.87
C PRO A 78 -3.00 5.43 -15.58
N GLU A 79 -2.43 6.60 -15.27
CA GLU A 79 -1.18 7.06 -15.87
C GLU A 79 0.08 6.61 -15.14
N GLY A 80 -0.02 6.12 -13.88
CA GLY A 80 0.97 5.34 -13.10
C GLY A 80 2.44 5.78 -13.03
N LYS A 81 2.87 6.82 -13.74
CA LYS A 81 4.29 7.20 -13.94
C LYS A 81 4.57 8.65 -13.54
N LYS A 82 3.53 9.44 -13.24
CA LYS A 82 3.65 10.87 -12.92
C LYS A 82 2.88 11.32 -11.68
N ARG A 83 2.14 10.42 -11.02
CA ARG A 83 1.36 10.75 -9.82
C ARG A 83 1.64 9.75 -8.71
N LYS A 84 1.86 10.27 -7.50
CA LYS A 84 2.16 9.48 -6.32
C LYS A 84 1.10 9.69 -5.26
N CYS A 85 0.94 8.69 -4.40
CA CYS A 85 0.19 8.85 -3.17
C CYS A 85 0.96 9.76 -2.23
N THR A 86 0.35 10.88 -1.89
CA THR A 86 0.93 11.92 -1.03
C THR A 86 0.03 12.11 0.19
N PRO A 87 0.60 12.13 1.41
CA PRO A 87 -0.16 12.45 2.60
C PRO A 87 -0.64 13.90 2.57
N VAL A 88 -1.87 14.12 3.02
CA VAL A 88 -2.40 15.43 3.35
C VAL A 88 -2.22 15.62 4.85
N TRP A 89 -1.44 16.62 5.24
CA TRP A 89 -1.09 16.90 6.62
C TRP A 89 -2.07 17.88 7.25
N SER A 90 -2.51 17.56 8.46
CA SER A 90 -3.06 18.53 9.40
C SER A 90 -1.94 18.96 10.33
N VAL A 91 -1.78 20.28 10.53
CA VAL A 91 -0.77 20.85 11.43
C VAL A 91 -1.48 21.42 12.64
N MET A 92 -1.12 20.92 13.82
CA MET A 92 -1.67 21.37 15.08
C MET A 92 -0.68 22.24 15.83
N ARG A 93 -1.20 23.33 16.38
CA ARG A 93 -0.41 24.32 17.12
C ARG A 93 -1.02 24.54 18.48
N ARG A 94 -0.17 24.54 19.50
CA ARG A 94 -0.54 24.85 20.88
C ARG A 94 0.62 25.61 21.51
N ASP A 95 0.32 26.72 22.18
CA ASP A 95 1.34 27.51 22.87
C ASP A 95 2.10 26.65 23.88
N GLY A 96 3.43 26.74 23.85
CA GLY A 96 4.31 25.95 24.72
C GLY A 96 4.57 24.52 24.24
N PHE A 97 4.06 24.11 23.07
CA PHE A 97 4.34 22.84 22.41
C PHE A 97 4.95 23.06 21.01
N ASN A 98 5.60 22.03 20.47
CA ASN A 98 6.04 22.04 19.08
C ASN A 98 4.83 21.87 18.14
N ASP A 99 4.97 22.30 16.88
CA ASP A 99 4.00 22.00 15.83
C ASP A 99 3.95 20.48 15.62
N GLU A 100 2.76 19.90 15.66
CA GLU A 100 2.53 18.47 15.46
C GLU A 100 1.84 18.24 14.11
N GLU A 101 2.43 17.38 13.27
CA GLU A 101 1.91 17.05 11.96
C GLU A 101 1.28 15.66 11.95
N VAL A 102 -0.01 15.58 11.61
CA VAL A 102 -0.75 14.32 11.52
C VAL A 102 -1.29 14.16 10.10
N PRO A 103 -0.99 13.06 9.39
CA PRO A 103 -1.58 12.81 8.09
C PRO A 103 -3.06 12.48 8.30
N VAL A 104 -3.97 13.14 7.57
CA VAL A 104 -5.42 12.95 7.71
C VAL A 104 -6.05 12.25 6.50
N ALA A 105 -5.32 12.20 5.39
CA ALA A 105 -5.72 11.50 4.18
C ALA A 105 -4.51 11.20 3.29
N PHE A 106 -4.70 10.35 2.28
CA PHE A 106 -3.79 10.20 1.14
C PHE A 106 -4.49 10.57 -0.15
N VAL A 107 -3.80 11.34 -0.99
CA VAL A 107 -4.31 11.79 -2.30
C VAL A 107 -3.36 11.40 -3.42
N CYS A 108 -3.92 11.17 -4.61
CA CYS A 108 -3.13 10.90 -5.81
C CYS A 108 -2.71 12.23 -6.47
N ALA A 109 -1.49 12.68 -6.21
CA ALA A 109 -1.01 14.00 -6.63
C ALA A 109 0.16 13.92 -7.63
N SER A 110 0.22 14.88 -8.55
CA SER A 110 1.40 15.11 -9.39
C SER A 110 2.48 15.85 -8.58
N PRO A 111 3.77 15.62 -8.86
CA PRO A 111 4.84 16.41 -8.27
C PRO A 111 4.68 17.90 -8.64
N PRO A 112 5.19 18.82 -7.79
CA PRO A 112 5.23 20.24 -8.11
C PRO A 112 6.00 20.45 -9.43
N ARG A 113 5.52 21.40 -10.24
CA ARG A 113 6.16 21.80 -11.50
C ARG A 113 7.32 22.75 -11.27
#